data_AF-A0A2E8JX76-F1
#
_entry.id   AF-A0A2E8JX76-F1
#
_cell.length_a   1.000
_cell.length_b   1.000
_cell.length_c   1.000
_cell.angle_alpha   90.00
_cell.angle_beta   90.00
_cell.angle_gamma   90.00
#
_symmetry.space_group_name_H-M   'P 1'
#
loop_
_entity.id
_entity.type
_entity.pdbx_description
1 polymer ?
#
loop_
_entity_poly.entity_id
_entity_poly.type
_entity_poly.pdbx_seq_one_letter_code
_entity_poly.pdbx_strand_id
1 'polypeptide(L)'
;MTGWASWQPWVIGGIAATLILWYVYRSLFGDRARGKPRCLRCAHPFTPEQNLVCTECGWTASTPRDLLRTRRHWGKAFLGLLILFIAATFVRIQAQNGNPLVILPDRVLIWSLRVDPTDPIGRGPVSAEIQRRLIERAPEDGQADSLVGLSLDAVIAGDSDSPPGSESWFKRYGALALDLRDGFVESGSEAAQNLAMIPPRIRLDFPTAWPKDQPVPTSLEVRDLWAIGTESVIDLGWADAGDAAPIESIGYRNLASIQRRHHFLLPPPSTWPSSGTLEIQARTRSLPDSTVTQIRGGLVPQSLEISGVTDDFALGKTITRTIKPPTDTSLTLEPWPGDKSTDRDIAGIFDSGLRRWLGAARPFAIRFDIRRLDDPRYQGVLFGLLVEIVERPPNGDEVIHRRTRIWMPGGQDLTGGNGGRRSAGWTISEENIEGLDGAFDPQSTSDWLLRITGDESLARRGMANFDGKPEDAPDQWWSGTVERNLPTETIDRGRPFIRMWFDPEGVKPPEADPEPTLE
;
A
#
# COMPACT_ATOMS: atom_id res chain seq x y z
N MET A 1 2.52 -4.89 -33.51
CA MET A 1 2.71 -6.14 -34.28
C MET A 1 1.41 -6.44 -35.04
N THR A 2 1.25 -5.90 -36.25
CA THR A 2 0.03 -5.98 -37.08
C THR A 2 0.28 -6.74 -38.38
N GLY A 3 1.21 -7.70 -38.34
CA GLY A 3 1.48 -8.62 -39.44
C GLY A 3 0.66 -9.89 -39.30
N TRP A 4 0.53 -10.62 -40.39
CA TRP A 4 -0.14 -11.92 -40.56
C TRP A 4 -0.17 -12.92 -39.37
N ALA A 5 0.77 -12.82 -38.43
CA ALA A 5 0.84 -13.65 -37.23
C ALA A 5 -0.42 -13.60 -36.33
N SER A 6 -1.22 -12.53 -36.36
CA SER A 6 -2.39 -12.41 -35.48
C SER A 6 -3.60 -13.25 -35.89
N TRP A 7 -3.78 -13.56 -37.19
CA TRP A 7 -4.95 -14.29 -37.70
C TRP A 7 -4.69 -15.80 -37.87
N GLN A 8 -3.43 -16.22 -37.94
CA GLN A 8 -3.02 -17.61 -38.12
C GLN A 8 -3.60 -18.56 -37.04
N PRO A 9 -3.61 -18.23 -35.73
CA PRO A 9 -4.19 -19.10 -34.70
C PRO A 9 -5.69 -19.32 -34.89
N TRP A 10 -6.42 -18.29 -35.32
CA TRP A 10 -7.87 -18.37 -35.53
C TRP A 10 -8.24 -19.27 -36.71
N VAL A 11 -7.50 -19.19 -37.81
CA VAL A 11 -7.74 -20.05 -38.99
C VAL A 11 -7.35 -21.50 -38.69
N ILE A 12 -6.19 -21.74 -38.08
CA ILE A 12 -5.78 -23.10 -37.69
C ILE A 12 -6.79 -23.69 -36.69
N GLY A 13 -7.20 -22.92 -35.68
CA GLY A 13 -8.20 -23.33 -34.70
C GLY A 13 -9.56 -23.64 -35.33
N GLY A 14 -10.01 -22.81 -36.28
CA GLY A 14 -11.27 -23.02 -37.02
C GLY A 14 -11.26 -24.28 -37.89
N ILE A 15 -10.16 -24.54 -38.59
CA ILE A 15 -10.00 -25.78 -39.38
C ILE A 15 -10.00 -27.01 -38.46
N ALA A 16 -9.23 -26.98 -37.37
CA ALA A 16 -9.18 -28.09 -36.40
C ALA A 16 -10.56 -28.37 -35.78
N ALA A 17 -11.28 -27.33 -35.34
CA ALA A 17 -12.62 -27.46 -34.79
C ALA A 17 -13.60 -28.08 -35.81
N THR A 18 -13.54 -27.65 -37.07
CA THR A 18 -14.38 -28.18 -38.16
C THR A 18 -14.13 -29.67 -38.41
N LEU A 19 -12.86 -30.10 -38.43
CA LEU A 19 -12.49 -31.50 -38.61
C LEU A 19 -12.96 -32.38 -37.44
N ILE A 20 -12.85 -31.89 -36.21
CA ILE A 20 -13.33 -32.61 -35.03
C ILE A 20 -14.86 -32.73 -35.03
N LEU A 21 -15.57 -31.64 -35.34
CA LEU A 21 -17.04 -31.67 -35.47
C LEU A 21 -17.50 -32.62 -36.57
N TRP A 22 -16.80 -32.64 -37.71
CA TRP A 22 -17.05 -33.61 -38.77
C TRP A 22 -16.82 -35.06 -38.29
N TYR A 23 -15.77 -35.32 -37.51
CA TYR A 23 -15.51 -36.63 -36.92
C TYR A 23 -16.61 -37.05 -35.92
N VAL A 24 -17.09 -36.14 -35.07
CA VAL A 24 -18.21 -36.38 -34.15
C VAL A 24 -19.49 -36.67 -34.94
N TYR A 25 -19.80 -35.86 -35.96
CA TYR A 25 -20.94 -36.07 -36.85
C TYR A 25 -20.88 -37.44 -37.53
N ARG A 26 -19.72 -37.80 -38.09
CA ARG A 26 -19.50 -39.10 -38.73
C ARG A 26 -19.63 -40.25 -37.73
N SER A 27 -19.18 -40.08 -36.49
CA SER A 27 -19.30 -41.10 -35.44
C SER A 27 -20.76 -41.36 -35.00
N LEU A 28 -21.62 -40.34 -35.10
CA LEU A 28 -23.04 -40.45 -34.74
C LEU A 28 -23.95 -40.81 -35.92
N PHE A 29 -23.60 -40.37 -37.14
CA PHE A 29 -24.50 -40.42 -38.30
C PHE A 29 -23.89 -41.03 -39.56
N GLY A 30 -22.60 -41.38 -39.57
CA GLY A 30 -21.92 -41.91 -40.75
C GLY A 30 -22.45 -43.28 -41.19
N ASP A 31 -22.75 -44.14 -40.23
CA ASP A 31 -23.21 -45.52 -40.47
C ASP A 31 -24.74 -45.65 -40.45
N ARG A 32 -25.41 -44.85 -41.29
CA ARG A 32 -26.84 -45.05 -41.58
C ARG A 32 -27.03 -46.29 -42.44
N ALA A 33 -28.08 -47.06 -42.15
CA ALA A 33 -28.46 -48.26 -42.89
C ALA A 33 -28.75 -48.00 -44.39
N ARG A 34 -29.12 -46.76 -44.77
CA ARG A 34 -29.46 -46.35 -46.15
C ARG A 34 -30.44 -47.31 -46.84
N GLY A 35 -31.44 -47.77 -46.09
CA GLY A 35 -32.47 -48.70 -46.57
C GLY A 35 -32.03 -50.17 -46.69
N LYS A 36 -30.79 -50.52 -46.33
CA LYS A 36 -30.31 -51.91 -46.32
C LYS A 36 -30.19 -52.41 -44.87
N PRO A 37 -30.77 -53.57 -44.51
CA PRO A 37 -30.66 -54.12 -43.17
C PRO A 37 -29.20 -54.48 -42.85
N ARG A 38 -28.68 -54.00 -41.72
CA ARG A 38 -27.31 -54.25 -41.26
C ARG A 38 -27.27 -54.53 -39.76
N CYS A 39 -26.31 -55.33 -39.33
CA CYS A 39 -26.09 -55.58 -37.90
C CYS A 39 -25.62 -54.31 -37.17
N LEU A 40 -26.24 -53.95 -36.05
CA LEU A 40 -25.85 -52.81 -35.22
C LEU A 40 -24.45 -52.93 -34.59
N ARG A 41 -23.91 -54.15 -34.46
CA ARG A 41 -22.66 -54.43 -33.75
C ARG A 41 -21.44 -54.56 -34.67
N CYS A 42 -21.58 -55.19 -35.84
CA CYS A 42 -20.47 -55.38 -36.79
C CYS A 42 -20.68 -54.68 -38.15
N ALA A 43 -21.86 -54.11 -38.41
CA ALA A 43 -22.25 -53.50 -39.68
C ALA A 43 -22.31 -54.45 -40.89
N HIS A 44 -22.20 -55.77 -40.67
CA HIS A 44 -22.39 -56.77 -41.72
C HIS A 44 -23.83 -56.70 -42.29
N PRO A 45 -24.01 -56.75 -43.62
CA PRO A 45 -25.33 -56.76 -44.24
C PRO A 45 -26.10 -58.01 -43.84
N PHE A 46 -27.39 -57.84 -43.51
CA PHE A 46 -28.28 -58.96 -43.20
C PHE A 46 -28.87 -59.53 -44.49
N THR A 47 -28.85 -60.85 -44.64
CA THR A 47 -29.61 -61.55 -45.68
C THR A 47 -30.96 -62.04 -45.11
N PRO A 48 -32.01 -62.17 -45.94
CA PRO A 48 -33.34 -62.61 -45.48
C PRO A 48 -33.33 -63.97 -44.77
N GLU A 49 -32.38 -64.83 -45.10
CA GLU A 49 -32.24 -66.20 -44.58
C GLU A 49 -31.72 -66.26 -43.12
N GLN A 50 -31.16 -65.15 -42.60
CA GLN A 50 -30.45 -65.11 -41.31
C GLN A 50 -31.36 -64.98 -40.07
N ASN A 51 -32.69 -64.95 -40.22
CA ASN A 51 -33.67 -64.97 -39.12
C ASN A 51 -33.31 -64.03 -37.92
N LEU A 52 -32.90 -62.79 -38.19
CA LEU A 52 -32.51 -61.76 -37.21
C LEU A 52 -31.24 -62.05 -36.38
N VAL A 53 -30.49 -63.12 -36.66
CA VAL A 53 -29.20 -63.43 -36.01
C VAL A 53 -28.04 -63.11 -36.94
N CYS A 54 -27.10 -62.28 -36.50
CA CYS A 54 -25.94 -61.91 -37.30
C CYS A 54 -24.91 -63.05 -37.34
N THR A 55 -24.57 -63.54 -38.53
CA THR A 55 -23.62 -64.64 -38.75
C THR A 55 -22.17 -64.32 -38.36
N GLU A 56 -21.78 -63.06 -38.38
CA GLU A 56 -20.41 -62.63 -38.05
C GLU A 56 -20.16 -62.49 -36.55
N CYS A 57 -21.09 -61.85 -35.83
CA CYS A 57 -20.84 -61.44 -34.44
C CYS A 57 -21.80 -62.06 -33.42
N GLY A 58 -22.72 -62.92 -33.87
CA GLY A 58 -23.71 -63.61 -33.04
C GLY A 58 -24.76 -62.69 -32.39
N TRP A 59 -24.82 -61.41 -32.75
CA TRP A 59 -25.81 -60.49 -32.20
C TRP A 59 -27.19 -60.74 -32.81
N THR A 60 -28.20 -60.91 -31.95
CA THR A 60 -29.59 -61.13 -32.32
C THR A 60 -30.38 -59.83 -32.24
N ALA A 61 -31.04 -59.44 -33.33
CA ALA A 61 -31.93 -58.29 -33.36
C ALA A 61 -33.29 -58.64 -32.75
N SER A 62 -33.80 -57.77 -31.88
CA SER A 62 -35.12 -57.95 -31.26
C SER A 62 -36.27 -57.73 -32.25
N THR A 63 -36.09 -56.80 -33.18
CA THR A 63 -37.08 -56.47 -34.21
C THR A 63 -36.44 -56.21 -35.58
N PRO A 64 -37.15 -56.41 -36.70
CA PRO A 64 -36.65 -56.03 -38.04
C PRO A 64 -36.31 -54.54 -38.17
N ARG A 65 -36.93 -53.67 -37.37
CA ARG A 65 -36.64 -52.22 -37.36
C ARG A 65 -35.27 -51.92 -36.79
N ASP A 66 -34.74 -52.74 -35.89
CA ASP A 66 -33.41 -52.55 -35.32
C ASP A 66 -32.30 -52.67 -36.38
N LEU A 67 -32.55 -53.45 -37.44
CA LEU A 67 -31.62 -53.59 -38.58
C LEU A 67 -31.49 -52.32 -39.44
N LEU A 68 -32.44 -51.39 -39.31
CA LEU A 68 -32.43 -50.11 -40.00
C LEU A 68 -31.95 -48.96 -39.09
N ARG A 69 -31.69 -49.25 -37.80
CA ARG A 69 -31.29 -48.25 -36.82
C ARG A 69 -29.85 -47.80 -37.10
N THR A 70 -29.59 -46.51 -36.95
CA THR A 70 -28.25 -45.95 -37.15
C THR A 70 -27.34 -46.40 -36.01
N ARG A 71 -26.18 -46.97 -36.35
CA ARG A 71 -25.15 -47.31 -35.38
C ARG A 71 -24.49 -46.02 -34.88
N ARG A 72 -24.64 -45.72 -33.59
CA ARG A 72 -24.04 -44.53 -32.96
C ARG A 72 -22.84 -44.94 -32.12
N HIS A 73 -21.66 -44.41 -32.45
CA HIS A 73 -20.45 -44.63 -31.69
C HIS A 73 -20.28 -43.56 -30.60
N TRP A 74 -21.10 -43.62 -29.55
CA TRP A 74 -21.09 -42.63 -28.47
C TRP A 74 -19.72 -42.41 -27.83
N GLY A 75 -18.91 -43.47 -27.64
CA GLY A 75 -17.55 -43.34 -27.12
C GLY A 75 -16.62 -42.52 -28.04
N LYS A 76 -16.70 -42.70 -29.36
CA LYS A 76 -15.92 -41.90 -30.32
C LYS A 76 -16.39 -40.46 -30.37
N ALA A 77 -17.72 -40.25 -30.33
CA ALA A 77 -18.30 -38.91 -30.28
C ALA A 77 -17.88 -38.16 -29.01
N PHE A 78 -17.94 -38.81 -27.85
CA PHE A 78 -17.47 -38.26 -26.58
C PHE A 78 -15.98 -37.90 -26.62
N LEU A 79 -15.13 -38.81 -27.12
CA LEU A 79 -13.69 -38.53 -27.29
C LEU A 79 -13.44 -37.33 -28.20
N GLY A 80 -14.17 -37.22 -29.33
CA GLY A 80 -14.08 -36.07 -30.22
C GLY A 80 -14.47 -34.76 -29.53
N LEU A 81 -15.58 -34.75 -28.79
CA LEU A 81 -16.01 -33.57 -28.01
C LEU A 81 -15.01 -33.20 -26.90
N LEU A 82 -14.42 -34.19 -26.23
CA LEU A 82 -13.40 -33.98 -25.21
C LEU A 82 -12.13 -33.34 -25.82
N ILE A 83 -11.65 -33.83 -26.96
CA ILE A 83 -10.51 -33.25 -27.67
C ILE A 83 -10.82 -31.81 -28.09
N LEU A 84 -12.03 -31.55 -28.61
CA LEU A 84 -12.45 -30.20 -28.97
C LEU A 84 -12.43 -29.25 -27.76
N PHE A 85 -12.96 -29.70 -26.62
CA PHE A 85 -12.97 -28.93 -25.38
C PHE A 85 -11.55 -28.62 -24.87
N ILE A 86 -10.65 -29.62 -24.86
CA ILE A 86 -9.25 -29.44 -24.45
C ILE A 86 -8.54 -28.47 -25.39
N ALA A 87 -8.71 -28.60 -26.71
CA ALA A 87 -8.10 -27.72 -27.69
C ALA A 87 -8.61 -26.28 -27.57
N ALA A 88 -9.92 -26.08 -27.41
CA ALA A 88 -10.51 -24.77 -27.21
C ALA A 88 -10.01 -24.10 -25.91
N THR A 89 -9.92 -24.88 -24.83
CA THR A 89 -9.34 -24.46 -23.54
C THR A 89 -7.90 -24.02 -23.73
N PHE A 90 -7.07 -24.84 -24.39
CA PHE A 90 -5.66 -24.53 -24.63
C PHE A 90 -5.46 -23.27 -25.48
N VAL A 91 -6.21 -23.12 -26.58
CA VAL A 91 -6.15 -21.91 -27.43
C VAL A 91 -6.54 -20.67 -26.63
N ARG A 92 -7.60 -20.75 -25.79
CA ARG A 92 -8.00 -19.65 -24.92
C ARG A 92 -6.91 -19.27 -23.93
N ILE A 93 -6.27 -20.27 -23.30
CA ILE A 93 -5.14 -20.06 -22.38
C ILE A 93 -3.99 -19.35 -23.10
N GLN A 94 -3.60 -19.82 -24.29
CA GLN A 94 -2.51 -19.21 -25.07
C GLN A 94 -2.83 -17.78 -25.52
N ALA A 95 -4.09 -17.52 -25.94
CA ALA A 95 -4.53 -16.19 -26.33
C ALA A 95 -4.49 -15.17 -25.17
N GLN A 96 -4.51 -15.66 -23.93
CA GLN A 96 -4.49 -14.84 -22.70
C GLN A 96 -3.14 -14.95 -21.98
N ASN A 97 -2.05 -15.06 -22.74
CA ASN A 97 -0.67 -15.13 -22.26
C ASN A 97 -0.41 -16.29 -21.29
N GLY A 98 -1.14 -17.39 -21.42
CA GLY A 98 -0.88 -18.61 -20.66
C GLY A 98 -1.53 -18.68 -19.28
N ASN A 99 -2.42 -17.75 -18.89
CA ASN A 99 -3.08 -17.82 -17.57
C ASN A 99 -4.29 -18.79 -17.60
N PRO A 100 -4.23 -19.99 -17.01
CA PRO A 100 -5.36 -20.92 -16.97
C PRO A 100 -6.53 -20.44 -16.11
N LEU A 101 -6.27 -19.51 -15.18
CA LEU A 101 -7.26 -19.03 -14.22
C LEU A 101 -8.39 -18.22 -14.89
N VAL A 102 -8.20 -17.76 -16.12
CA VAL A 102 -9.22 -16.99 -16.85
C VAL A 102 -10.47 -17.82 -17.19
N ILE A 103 -10.38 -19.14 -17.14
CA ILE A 103 -11.51 -20.04 -17.41
C ILE A 103 -12.35 -20.28 -16.16
N LEU A 104 -11.78 -20.05 -14.98
CA LEU A 104 -12.48 -20.28 -13.73
C LEU A 104 -13.63 -19.27 -13.53
N PRO A 105 -14.83 -19.72 -13.11
CA PRO A 105 -15.90 -18.83 -12.68
C PRO A 105 -15.45 -17.99 -11.47
N ASP A 106 -16.01 -16.78 -11.33
CA ASP A 106 -15.61 -15.84 -10.28
C ASP A 106 -15.69 -16.45 -8.88
N ARG A 107 -16.75 -17.20 -8.56
CA ARG A 107 -16.88 -17.88 -7.25
C ARG A 107 -15.77 -18.90 -6.98
N VAL A 108 -15.29 -19.60 -8.01
CA VAL A 108 -14.21 -20.58 -7.87
C VAL A 108 -12.88 -19.85 -7.68
N LEU A 109 -12.66 -18.74 -8.37
CA LEU A 109 -11.49 -17.87 -8.16
C LEU A 109 -11.46 -17.32 -6.74
N ILE A 110 -12.56 -16.74 -6.28
CA ILE A 110 -12.67 -16.18 -4.93
C ILE A 110 -12.44 -17.27 -3.88
N TRP A 111 -13.02 -18.46 -4.05
CA TRP A 111 -12.74 -19.58 -3.16
C TRP A 111 -11.27 -20.00 -3.18
N SER A 112 -10.62 -19.95 -4.34
CA SER A 112 -9.21 -20.32 -4.51
C SER A 112 -8.21 -19.31 -3.92
N LEU A 113 -8.65 -18.12 -3.49
CA LEU A 113 -7.79 -17.16 -2.77
C LEU A 113 -7.15 -17.80 -1.52
N ARG A 114 -7.84 -18.75 -0.88
CA ARG A 114 -7.36 -19.48 0.30
C ARG A 114 -6.08 -20.27 0.06
N VAL A 115 -5.83 -20.64 -1.19
CA VAL A 115 -4.64 -21.41 -1.62
C VAL A 115 -3.78 -20.62 -2.59
N ASP A 116 -4.01 -19.32 -2.72
CA ASP A 116 -3.24 -18.47 -3.63
C ASP A 116 -1.79 -18.42 -3.15
N PRO A 117 -0.81 -18.93 -3.93
CA PRO A 117 0.59 -18.86 -3.54
C PRO A 117 1.01 -17.40 -3.56
N THR A 118 1.52 -16.92 -2.43
CA THR A 118 1.93 -15.52 -2.28
C THR A 118 3.42 -15.40 -2.60
N ASP A 119 3.74 -14.61 -3.62
CA ASP A 119 5.13 -14.18 -3.88
C ASP A 119 5.61 -13.30 -2.71
N PRO A 120 6.93 -13.15 -2.44
CA PRO A 120 7.48 -12.12 -1.55
C PRO A 120 6.88 -10.71 -1.68
N ILE A 121 6.38 -10.34 -2.87
CA ILE A 121 5.72 -9.05 -3.12
C ILE A 121 4.23 -9.04 -2.65
N GLY A 122 3.69 -10.19 -2.26
CA GLY A 122 2.37 -10.34 -1.66
C GLY A 122 1.21 -10.44 -2.66
N ARG A 123 1.48 -10.71 -3.94
CA ARG A 123 0.44 -10.92 -4.95
C ARG A 123 0.57 -12.29 -5.59
N GLY A 124 -0.45 -13.13 -5.40
CA GLY A 124 -0.54 -14.44 -6.03
C GLY A 124 -1.25 -14.40 -7.39
N PRO A 125 -1.17 -15.48 -8.18
CA PRO A 125 -1.78 -15.57 -9.49
C PRO A 125 -3.32 -15.45 -9.47
N VAL A 126 -3.98 -15.93 -8.41
CA VAL A 126 -5.45 -15.81 -8.27
C VAL A 126 -5.83 -14.36 -8.00
N SER A 127 -5.17 -13.70 -7.05
CA SER A 127 -5.37 -12.27 -6.76
C SER A 127 -5.12 -11.40 -8.00
N ALA A 128 -4.04 -11.66 -8.75
CA ALA A 128 -3.74 -10.93 -9.98
C ALA A 128 -4.82 -11.12 -11.06
N GLU A 129 -5.37 -12.32 -11.20
CA GLU A 129 -6.46 -12.58 -12.15
C GLU A 129 -7.77 -11.90 -11.73
N ILE A 130 -8.10 -11.90 -10.44
CA ILE A 130 -9.27 -11.17 -9.92
C ILE A 130 -9.10 -9.66 -10.17
N GLN A 131 -7.94 -9.10 -9.86
CA GLN A 131 -7.63 -7.69 -10.14
C GLN A 131 -7.80 -7.37 -11.62
N ARG A 132 -7.28 -8.21 -12.53
CA ARG A 132 -7.47 -8.04 -13.97
C ARG A 132 -8.95 -7.96 -14.35
N ARG A 133 -9.78 -8.87 -13.82
CA ARG A 133 -11.24 -8.89 -14.07
C ARG A 133 -11.94 -7.68 -13.47
N LEU A 134 -11.52 -7.22 -12.30
CA LEU A 134 -12.05 -6.01 -11.66
C LEU A 134 -11.78 -4.78 -12.54
N ILE A 135 -10.56 -4.64 -13.07
CA ILE A 135 -10.19 -3.55 -13.99
C ILE A 135 -10.97 -3.65 -15.31
N GLU A 136 -11.10 -4.84 -15.90
CA GLU A 136 -11.80 -5.04 -17.18
C GLU A 136 -13.33 -4.83 -17.09
N ARG A 137 -13.93 -4.95 -15.91
CA ARG A 137 -15.38 -4.85 -15.71
C ARG A 137 -15.85 -3.54 -15.10
N ALA A 138 -14.95 -2.64 -14.72
CA ALA A 138 -15.31 -1.30 -14.27
C ALA A 138 -15.75 -0.43 -15.47
N PRO A 139 -16.78 0.43 -15.41
CA PRO A 139 -18.09 0.38 -14.74
C PRO A 139 -19.24 0.55 -15.77
N GLU A 140 -19.21 -0.10 -16.94
CA GLU A 140 -20.26 0.11 -17.96
C GLU A 140 -21.62 -0.55 -17.62
N ASP A 141 -21.67 -1.59 -16.77
CA ASP A 141 -22.83 -2.51 -16.76
C ASP A 141 -23.47 -2.84 -15.40
N GLY A 142 -23.08 -2.25 -14.27
CA GLY A 142 -23.65 -2.60 -12.94
C GLY A 142 -23.44 -4.07 -12.49
N GLN A 143 -22.87 -4.93 -13.34
CA GLN A 143 -22.46 -6.30 -13.00
C GLN A 143 -21.16 -6.34 -12.19
N ALA A 144 -20.37 -5.25 -12.19
CA ALA A 144 -19.17 -5.09 -11.38
C ALA A 144 -19.46 -5.34 -9.89
N ASP A 145 -20.67 -5.01 -9.43
CA ASP A 145 -21.10 -5.13 -8.05
C ASP A 145 -20.99 -6.56 -7.50
N SER A 146 -21.21 -7.59 -8.35
CA SER A 146 -21.17 -8.98 -7.90
C SER A 146 -19.75 -9.51 -7.62
N LEU A 147 -18.77 -9.17 -8.46
CA LEU A 147 -17.38 -9.60 -8.25
C LEU A 147 -16.72 -8.76 -7.16
N VAL A 148 -16.97 -7.44 -7.14
CA VAL A 148 -16.49 -6.54 -6.08
C VAL A 148 -17.01 -7.01 -4.72
N GLY A 149 -18.33 -7.25 -4.60
CA GLY A 149 -18.94 -7.74 -3.36
C GLY A 149 -18.35 -9.08 -2.90
N LEU A 150 -18.28 -10.08 -3.79
CA LEU A 150 -17.68 -11.38 -3.45
C LEU A 150 -16.21 -11.28 -3.02
N SER A 151 -15.46 -10.35 -3.62
CA SER A 151 -14.05 -10.13 -3.28
C SER A 151 -13.91 -9.43 -1.93
N LEU A 152 -14.72 -8.40 -1.67
CA LEU A 152 -14.77 -7.72 -0.39
C LEU A 152 -15.17 -8.68 0.73
N ASP A 153 -16.22 -9.49 0.53
CA ASP A 153 -16.66 -10.48 1.51
C ASP A 153 -15.54 -11.48 1.86
N ALA A 154 -14.81 -11.96 0.85
CA ALA A 154 -13.69 -12.87 1.07
C ALA A 154 -12.52 -12.20 1.80
N VAL A 155 -12.21 -10.95 1.45
CA VAL A 155 -11.15 -10.15 2.10
C VAL A 155 -11.50 -9.86 3.56
N ILE A 156 -12.73 -9.41 3.83
CA ILE A 156 -13.23 -9.07 5.17
C ILE A 156 -13.33 -10.33 6.04
N ALA A 157 -13.83 -11.44 5.50
CA ALA A 157 -13.92 -12.70 6.24
C ALA A 157 -12.55 -13.33 6.51
N GLY A 158 -11.61 -13.21 5.58
CA GLY A 158 -10.34 -13.95 5.61
C GLY A 158 -10.56 -15.47 5.59
N ASP A 159 -9.68 -16.20 6.26
CA ASP A 159 -9.84 -17.64 6.50
C ASP A 159 -9.23 -18.08 7.84
N SER A 160 -9.39 -19.35 8.20
CA SER A 160 -8.93 -19.89 9.50
C SER A 160 -7.42 -19.77 9.72
N ASP A 161 -6.63 -19.85 8.64
CA ASP A 161 -5.16 -19.81 8.71
C ASP A 161 -4.63 -18.38 8.50
N SER A 162 -5.51 -17.49 8.05
CA SER A 162 -5.23 -16.10 7.74
C SER A 162 -6.36 -15.20 8.27
N PRO A 163 -6.49 -15.05 9.61
CA PRO A 163 -7.51 -14.19 10.18
C PRO A 163 -7.24 -12.71 9.82
N PRO A 164 -8.28 -11.87 9.61
CA PRO A 164 -8.12 -10.46 9.24
C PRO A 164 -7.15 -9.69 10.14
N GLY A 165 -6.21 -8.97 9.53
CA GLY A 165 -5.16 -8.18 10.20
C GLY A 165 -3.89 -8.97 10.56
N SER A 166 -3.88 -10.30 10.42
CA SER A 166 -2.68 -11.12 10.63
C SER A 166 -1.66 -10.99 9.49
N GLU A 167 -0.40 -11.39 9.73
CA GLU A 167 0.63 -11.36 8.69
C GLU A 167 0.30 -12.31 7.52
N SER A 168 -0.24 -13.49 7.79
CA SER A 168 -0.69 -14.42 6.75
C SER A 168 -1.84 -13.84 5.93
N TRP A 169 -2.77 -13.13 6.57
CA TRP A 169 -3.83 -12.39 5.88
C TRP A 169 -3.27 -11.29 4.98
N PHE A 170 -2.33 -10.48 5.45
CA PHE A 170 -1.74 -9.42 4.60
C PHE A 170 -0.97 -9.99 3.41
N LYS A 171 -0.29 -11.13 3.57
CA LYS A 171 0.38 -11.81 2.46
C LYS A 171 -0.62 -12.30 1.42
N ARG A 172 -1.76 -12.86 1.86
CA ARG A 172 -2.76 -13.51 1.00
C ARG A 172 -3.77 -12.56 0.37
N TYR A 173 -4.35 -11.67 1.17
CA TYR A 173 -5.46 -10.80 0.79
C TYR A 173 -5.04 -9.34 0.66
N GLY A 174 -3.89 -8.93 1.23
CA GLY A 174 -3.52 -7.52 1.37
C GLY A 174 -3.45 -6.75 0.05
N ALA A 175 -2.83 -7.31 -0.99
CA ALA A 175 -2.75 -6.65 -2.29
C ALA A 175 -4.14 -6.43 -2.92
N LEU A 176 -4.97 -7.48 -2.93
CA LEU A 176 -6.35 -7.39 -3.44
C LEU A 176 -7.20 -6.41 -2.60
N ALA A 177 -7.03 -6.41 -1.28
CA ALA A 177 -7.75 -5.50 -0.39
C ALA A 177 -7.42 -4.03 -0.69
N LEU A 178 -6.14 -3.72 -0.93
CA LEU A 178 -5.72 -2.38 -1.36
C LEU A 178 -6.29 -2.01 -2.72
N ASP A 179 -6.25 -2.93 -3.69
CA ASP A 179 -6.82 -2.70 -5.03
C ASP A 179 -8.35 -2.46 -4.97
N LEU A 180 -9.07 -3.23 -4.14
CA LEU A 180 -10.51 -3.05 -3.90
C LEU A 180 -10.80 -1.70 -3.24
N ARG A 181 -10.06 -1.38 -2.18
CA ARG A 181 -10.19 -0.12 -1.43
C ARG A 181 -9.97 1.09 -2.34
N ASP A 182 -8.92 1.07 -3.15
CA ASP A 182 -8.53 2.22 -3.97
C ASP A 182 -9.41 2.39 -5.21
N GLY A 183 -9.93 1.30 -5.76
CA GLY A 183 -10.70 1.31 -7.01
C GLY A 183 -12.22 1.33 -6.84
N PHE A 184 -12.76 0.72 -5.77
CA PHE A 184 -14.16 0.31 -5.74
C PHE A 184 -14.90 0.68 -4.44
N VAL A 185 -14.18 1.07 -3.39
CA VAL A 185 -14.80 1.39 -2.10
C VAL A 185 -14.98 2.90 -1.95
N GLU A 186 -16.24 3.34 -1.85
CA GLU A 186 -16.58 4.72 -1.55
C GLU A 186 -16.42 5.01 -0.05
N SER A 187 -15.96 6.22 0.28
CA SER A 187 -15.88 6.68 1.66
C SER A 187 -17.26 6.64 2.32
N GLY A 188 -17.33 6.22 3.59
CA GLY A 188 -18.60 6.12 4.33
C GLY A 188 -19.48 4.92 3.99
N SER A 189 -19.22 4.18 2.90
CA SER A 189 -19.96 2.96 2.54
C SER A 189 -19.84 1.85 3.59
N GLU A 190 -20.77 0.90 3.61
CA GLU A 190 -20.70 -0.29 4.49
C GLU A 190 -19.40 -1.08 4.23
N ALA A 191 -18.95 -1.17 2.97
CA ALA A 191 -17.68 -1.79 2.63
C ALA A 191 -16.48 -1.06 3.26
N ALA A 192 -16.48 0.28 3.25
CA ALA A 192 -15.44 1.07 3.90
C ALA A 192 -15.41 0.84 5.43
N GLN A 193 -16.59 0.78 6.06
CA GLN A 193 -16.71 0.50 7.49
C GLN A 193 -16.20 -0.90 7.81
N ASN A 194 -16.59 -1.91 7.03
CA ASN A 194 -16.13 -3.29 7.22
C ASN A 194 -14.62 -3.46 7.00
N LEU A 195 -14.04 -2.79 6.00
CA LEU A 195 -12.59 -2.77 5.82
C LEU A 195 -11.88 -2.06 6.98
N ALA A 196 -12.47 -1.01 7.55
CA ALA A 196 -11.92 -0.30 8.71
C ALA A 196 -11.95 -1.13 10.00
N MET A 197 -12.82 -2.13 10.09
CA MET A 197 -12.82 -3.10 11.20
C MET A 197 -11.63 -4.07 11.15
N ILE A 198 -10.96 -4.21 9.99
CA ILE A 198 -9.75 -5.01 9.88
C ILE A 198 -8.60 -4.23 10.55
N PRO A 199 -7.93 -4.80 11.58
CA PRO A 199 -6.87 -4.10 12.27
C PRO A 199 -5.76 -3.65 11.30
N PRO A 200 -5.34 -2.38 11.32
CA PRO A 200 -4.23 -1.94 10.51
C PRO A 200 -2.96 -2.68 10.94
N ARG A 201 -2.05 -2.93 9.99
CA ARG A 201 -0.72 -3.42 10.35
C ARG A 201 0.11 -2.24 10.83
N ILE A 202 0.35 -2.26 12.14
CA ILE A 202 1.22 -1.30 12.79
C ILE A 202 2.62 -1.91 12.92
N ARG A 203 3.61 -1.19 12.41
CA ARG A 203 5.03 -1.49 12.56
C ARG A 203 5.69 -0.35 13.32
N LEU A 204 6.32 -0.70 14.43
CA LEU A 204 7.20 0.18 15.18
C LEU A 204 8.63 -0.23 14.86
N ASP A 205 9.44 0.70 14.35
CA ASP A 205 10.88 0.52 14.26
C ASP A 205 11.56 1.49 15.23
N PHE A 206 12.47 0.97 16.06
CA PHE A 206 13.34 1.72 16.97
C PHE A 206 14.73 1.04 17.01
N PRO A 207 15.80 1.74 17.46
CA PRO A 207 17.14 1.18 17.55
C PRO A 207 17.20 -0.10 18.38
N THR A 208 18.03 -1.07 17.99
CA THR A 208 18.29 -2.28 18.81
C THR A 208 19.21 -2.01 20.00
N ALA A 209 19.94 -0.90 19.94
CA ALA A 209 20.90 -0.42 20.93
C ALA A 209 20.66 1.07 21.19
N TRP A 210 20.51 1.45 22.46
CA TRP A 210 20.20 2.83 22.86
C TRP A 210 20.53 3.06 24.34
N PRO A 211 20.97 4.26 24.76
CA PRO A 211 21.14 4.56 26.18
C PRO A 211 19.84 4.37 26.96
N LYS A 212 19.87 3.60 28.04
CA LYS A 212 18.66 3.27 28.83
C LYS A 212 17.98 4.47 29.49
N ASP A 213 18.71 5.56 29.68
CA ASP A 213 18.24 6.76 30.37
C ASP A 213 17.84 7.88 29.41
N GLN A 214 17.81 7.61 28.09
CA GLN A 214 17.42 8.58 27.08
C GLN A 214 16.12 8.17 26.37
N PRO A 215 15.27 9.13 25.98
CA PRO A 215 14.10 8.86 25.14
C PRO A 215 14.48 8.12 23.86
N VAL A 216 13.68 7.11 23.46
CA VAL A 216 13.99 6.25 22.32
C VAL A 216 13.32 6.78 21.05
N PRO A 217 14.08 7.12 20.00
CA PRO A 217 13.51 7.50 18.71
C PRO A 217 12.77 6.31 18.12
N THR A 218 11.49 6.50 17.89
CA THR A 218 10.60 5.46 17.40
C THR A 218 9.91 5.94 16.14
N SER A 219 9.80 5.06 15.16
CA SER A 219 9.05 5.32 13.94
C SER A 219 7.84 4.40 13.86
N LEU A 220 6.68 5.01 13.64
CA LEU A 220 5.40 4.38 13.45
C LEU A 220 5.09 4.32 11.95
N GLU A 221 4.93 3.12 11.42
CA GLU A 221 4.41 2.88 10.07
C GLU A 221 3.04 2.20 10.20
N VAL A 222 2.03 2.82 9.58
CA VAL A 222 0.66 2.32 9.56
C VAL A 222 0.36 1.84 8.15
N ARG A 223 -0.03 0.57 8.05
CA ARG A 223 -0.57 -0.03 6.84
C ARG A 223 -2.04 -0.34 7.07
N ASP A 224 -2.87 0.63 6.72
CA ASP A 224 -4.32 0.55 6.86
C ASP A 224 -5.01 0.04 5.59
N LEU A 225 -6.30 -0.27 5.75
CA LEU A 225 -7.24 -0.57 4.67
C LEU A 225 -8.40 0.43 4.67
N TRP A 226 -8.20 1.58 5.31
CA TRP A 226 -9.22 2.60 5.46
C TRP A 226 -9.49 3.27 4.13
N ALA A 227 -10.74 3.53 3.78
CA ALA A 227 -11.05 4.19 2.52
C ALA A 227 -10.34 5.56 2.41
N ILE A 228 -10.09 6.02 1.18
CA ILE A 228 -9.62 7.38 0.96
C ILE A 228 -10.64 8.35 1.57
N GLY A 229 -10.16 9.28 2.40
CA GLY A 229 -11.02 10.16 3.16
C GLY A 229 -11.32 9.68 4.58
N THR A 230 -10.68 8.62 5.06
CA THR A 230 -10.69 8.30 6.49
C THR A 230 -9.62 9.10 7.24
N GLU A 231 -10.03 9.72 8.35
CA GLU A 231 -9.12 10.21 9.38
C GLU A 231 -9.07 9.23 10.53
N SER A 232 -7.91 9.13 11.16
CA SER A 232 -7.73 8.33 12.36
C SER A 232 -6.88 9.06 13.39
N VAL A 233 -7.13 8.79 14.66
CA VAL A 233 -6.20 9.10 15.76
C VAL A 233 -5.63 7.78 16.25
N ILE A 234 -4.31 7.73 16.41
CA ILE A 234 -3.59 6.57 16.90
C ILE A 234 -3.01 6.95 18.25
N ASP A 235 -3.55 6.34 19.29
CA ASP A 235 -3.12 6.50 20.66
C ASP A 235 -2.17 5.34 21.01
N LEU A 236 -0.98 5.67 21.49
CA LEU A 236 0.03 4.71 21.94
C LEU A 236 0.19 4.83 23.45
N GLY A 237 -0.05 3.75 24.19
CA GLY A 237 0.10 3.71 25.63
C GLY A 237 0.78 2.42 26.09
N TRP A 238 1.24 2.37 27.33
CA TRP A 238 1.64 1.11 27.95
C TRP A 238 0.39 0.34 28.38
N ALA A 239 0.31 -0.96 28.06
CA ALA A 239 -0.87 -1.79 28.33
C ALA A 239 -1.18 -1.96 29.84
N ASP A 240 -0.20 -1.72 30.70
CA ASP A 240 -0.33 -1.76 32.16
C ASP A 240 -0.43 -0.38 32.82
N ALA A 241 -0.49 0.71 32.03
CA ALA A 241 -0.64 2.06 32.56
C ALA A 241 -2.09 2.41 32.97
N GLY A 242 -3.07 1.55 32.69
CA GLY A 242 -4.47 1.80 33.03
C GLY A 242 -5.02 3.03 32.31
N ASP A 243 -5.60 3.97 33.07
CA ASP A 243 -6.20 5.21 32.54
C ASP A 243 -5.18 6.35 32.36
N ALA A 244 -3.87 6.07 32.35
CA ALA A 244 -2.86 7.08 32.10
C ALA A 244 -3.03 7.68 30.68
N ALA A 245 -2.63 8.94 30.53
CA ALA A 245 -2.58 9.57 29.22
C ALA A 245 -1.70 8.74 28.25
N PRO A 246 -2.05 8.68 26.96
CA PRO A 246 -1.21 8.01 25.97
C PRO A 246 0.18 8.66 25.95
N ILE A 247 1.20 7.85 25.71
CA ILE A 247 2.58 8.29 25.48
C ILE A 247 2.63 9.24 24.28
N GLU A 248 1.89 8.89 23.22
CA GLU A 248 1.78 9.66 22.00
C GLU A 248 0.36 9.52 21.45
N SER A 249 -0.22 10.63 21.00
CA SER A 249 -1.48 10.65 20.26
C SER A 249 -1.25 11.32 18.92
N ILE A 250 -1.42 10.58 17.83
CA ILE A 250 -1.11 11.07 16.50
C ILE A 250 -2.28 10.93 15.52
N GLY A 251 -2.60 12.02 14.86
CA GLY A 251 -3.55 12.06 13.76
C GLY A 251 -2.94 11.53 12.46
N TYR A 252 -3.69 10.70 11.75
CA TYR A 252 -3.35 10.17 10.43
C TYR A 252 -4.53 10.35 9.46
N ARG A 253 -4.25 10.80 8.25
CA ARG A 253 -5.25 10.94 7.17
C ARG A 253 -4.89 10.03 6.01
N ASN A 254 -5.79 9.11 5.66
CA ASN A 254 -5.60 8.33 4.45
C ASN A 254 -6.03 9.13 3.22
N LEU A 255 -5.06 9.81 2.62
CA LEU A 255 -5.28 10.68 1.46
C LEU A 255 -4.66 10.14 0.16
N ALA A 256 -3.77 9.14 0.23
CA ALA A 256 -3.06 8.63 -0.94
C ALA A 256 -2.37 7.24 -0.78
N SER A 257 -2.66 6.44 0.25
CA SER A 257 -2.01 5.12 0.45
C SER A 257 -0.46 5.12 0.39
N ILE A 258 0.20 6.22 0.75
CA ILE A 258 1.67 6.27 0.75
C ILE A 258 2.15 5.83 2.13
N GLN A 259 3.02 4.81 2.18
CA GLN A 259 3.63 4.30 3.42
C GLN A 259 4.63 5.30 4.01
N ARG A 260 4.16 6.40 4.62
CA ARG A 260 5.07 7.31 5.35
C ARG A 260 5.11 6.93 6.82
N ARG A 261 6.28 7.14 7.41
CA ARG A 261 6.52 6.95 8.83
C ARG A 261 6.17 8.23 9.57
N HIS A 262 5.63 8.07 10.76
CA HIS A 262 5.62 9.11 11.78
C HIS A 262 6.76 8.84 12.75
N HIS A 263 7.43 9.88 13.22
CA HIS A 263 8.53 9.75 14.16
C HIS A 263 8.20 10.49 15.44
N PHE A 264 8.42 9.81 16.57
CA PHE A 264 8.14 10.29 17.92
C PHE A 264 9.17 9.70 18.89
N LEU A 265 9.07 10.07 20.17
CA LEU A 265 9.94 9.57 21.23
C LEU A 265 9.15 8.69 22.19
N LEU A 266 9.65 7.48 22.44
CA LEU A 266 9.23 6.72 23.62
C LEU A 266 10.00 7.23 24.86
N PRO A 267 9.43 7.09 26.07
CA PRO A 267 10.15 7.37 27.31
C PRO A 267 11.47 6.60 27.42
N PRO A 268 12.38 6.99 28.32
CA PRO A 268 13.61 6.23 28.55
C PRO A 268 13.36 4.74 28.85
N PRO A 269 14.15 3.81 28.30
CA PRO A 269 13.99 2.38 28.57
C PRO A 269 13.99 2.01 30.07
N SER A 270 14.69 2.78 30.90
CA SER A 270 14.71 2.59 32.36
C SER A 270 13.37 2.87 33.04
N THR A 271 12.45 3.59 32.38
CA THR A 271 11.10 3.86 32.86
C THR A 271 10.04 2.95 32.23
N TRP A 272 10.42 2.01 31.36
CA TRP A 272 9.46 1.12 30.71
C TRP A 272 8.89 0.10 31.71
N PRO A 273 7.61 -0.26 31.59
CA PRO A 273 7.06 -1.32 32.40
C PRO A 273 7.75 -2.66 32.13
N SER A 274 7.75 -3.55 33.12
CA SER A 274 8.32 -4.90 32.98
C SER A 274 7.65 -5.73 31.88
N SER A 275 6.39 -5.43 31.57
CA SER A 275 5.65 -6.08 30.48
C SER A 275 6.19 -5.72 29.10
N GLY A 276 6.81 -4.53 28.96
CA GLY A 276 7.23 -3.95 27.68
C GLY A 276 6.12 -3.93 26.63
N THR A 277 4.85 -4.00 27.03
CA THR A 277 3.75 -4.19 26.09
C THR A 277 3.08 -2.85 25.82
N LEU A 278 3.20 -2.40 24.57
CA LEU A 278 2.48 -1.25 24.05
C LEU A 278 1.07 -1.66 23.65
N GLU A 279 0.10 -0.88 24.10
CA GLU A 279 -1.25 -0.86 23.60
C GLU A 279 -1.36 0.25 22.56
N ILE A 280 -1.89 -0.10 21.39
CA ILE A 280 -2.06 0.82 20.27
C ILE A 280 -3.53 0.81 19.88
N GLN A 281 -4.19 1.95 20.06
CA GLN A 281 -5.60 2.12 19.77
C GLN A 281 -5.75 3.06 18.57
N ALA A 282 -6.40 2.57 17.52
CA ALA A 282 -6.75 3.39 16.38
C ALA A 282 -8.24 3.74 16.46
N ARG A 283 -8.55 5.03 16.42
CA ARG A 283 -9.91 5.57 16.36
C ARG A 283 -10.11 6.17 14.98
N THR A 284 -11.19 5.87 14.28
CA THR A 284 -11.37 6.28 12.88
C THR A 284 -12.67 7.04 12.66
N ARG A 285 -12.69 7.98 11.71
CA ARG A 285 -13.90 8.63 11.20
C ARG A 285 -13.83 8.84 9.70
N SER A 286 -14.99 8.86 9.03
CA SER A 286 -15.08 9.21 7.61
C SER A 286 -15.21 10.73 7.45
N LEU A 287 -14.47 11.30 6.51
CA LEU A 287 -14.63 12.70 6.12
C LEU A 287 -15.90 12.88 5.27
N PRO A 288 -16.52 14.08 5.29
CA PRO A 288 -17.65 14.39 4.42
C PRO A 288 -17.33 14.19 2.93
N ASP A 289 -18.30 13.78 2.12
CA ASP A 289 -18.10 13.50 0.68
C ASP A 289 -17.55 14.69 -0.11
N SER A 290 -17.93 15.92 0.26
CA SER A 290 -17.38 17.15 -0.33
C SER A 290 -15.86 17.24 -0.14
N THR A 291 -15.39 16.89 1.05
CA THR A 291 -13.98 16.77 1.44
C THR A 291 -13.28 15.71 0.60
N VAL A 292 -13.86 14.51 0.50
CA VAL A 292 -13.31 13.40 -0.28
C VAL A 292 -13.23 13.74 -1.76
N THR A 293 -14.25 14.40 -2.29
CA THR A 293 -14.28 14.87 -3.68
C THR A 293 -13.19 15.89 -3.95
N GLN A 294 -12.95 16.81 -3.03
CA GLN A 294 -11.83 17.76 -3.11
C GLN A 294 -10.50 17.00 -3.11
N ILE A 295 -10.29 16.06 -2.17
CA ILE A 295 -9.08 15.22 -2.08
C ILE A 295 -8.81 14.50 -3.41
N ARG A 296 -9.83 13.86 -3.99
CA ARG A 296 -9.74 13.17 -5.28
C ARG A 296 -9.46 14.13 -6.44
N GLY A 297 -10.02 15.34 -6.40
CA GLY A 297 -9.71 16.44 -7.32
C GLY A 297 -8.29 16.99 -7.18
N GLY A 298 -7.51 16.52 -6.20
CA GLY A 298 -6.17 17.01 -5.89
C GLY A 298 -6.16 18.30 -5.07
N LEU A 299 -7.33 18.75 -4.59
CA LEU A 299 -7.45 19.81 -3.61
C LEU A 299 -7.35 19.15 -2.23
N VAL A 300 -6.42 19.60 -1.39
CA VAL A 300 -6.35 19.06 -0.03
C VAL A 300 -7.27 19.93 0.83
N PRO A 301 -8.37 19.38 1.37
CA PRO A 301 -9.20 20.08 2.33
C PRO A 301 -8.41 20.16 3.62
N GLN A 302 -7.58 21.18 3.73
CA GLN A 302 -6.87 21.48 4.95
C GLN A 302 -7.68 22.47 5.81
N SER A 303 -8.71 23.11 5.24
CA SER A 303 -9.49 24.20 5.84
C SER A 303 -10.93 23.85 6.22
N LEU A 304 -11.30 22.57 6.24
CA LEU A 304 -12.31 22.23 7.23
C LEU A 304 -11.55 22.29 8.56
N GLU A 305 -11.50 23.49 9.13
CA GLU A 305 -11.89 23.61 10.52
C GLU A 305 -13.06 22.65 10.66
N ILE A 306 -12.77 21.45 11.17
CA ILE A 306 -13.78 20.50 11.59
C ILE A 306 -14.39 21.06 12.89
N SER A 307 -14.65 22.37 12.92
CA SER A 307 -15.32 23.15 13.93
C SER A 307 -16.80 22.78 13.80
N GLY A 308 -17.18 21.66 14.40
CA GLY A 308 -18.56 21.17 14.40
C GLY A 308 -18.76 19.71 14.03
N VAL A 309 -17.72 18.95 13.67
CA VAL A 309 -17.86 17.47 13.70
C VAL A 309 -17.54 17.05 15.12
N THR A 310 -18.55 16.47 15.77
CA THR A 310 -18.47 15.81 17.06
C THR A 310 -17.25 14.88 17.15
N ASP A 311 -16.74 14.65 18.36
CA ASP A 311 -15.63 13.73 18.69
C ASP A 311 -15.97 12.24 18.41
N ASP A 312 -16.87 11.97 17.47
CA ASP A 312 -17.42 10.66 17.12
C ASP A 312 -16.43 9.87 16.25
N PHE A 313 -15.21 9.69 16.75
CA PHE A 313 -14.36 8.65 16.21
C PHE A 313 -14.89 7.29 16.64
N ALA A 314 -15.16 6.42 15.68
CA ALA A 314 -15.48 5.04 15.96
C ALA A 314 -14.24 4.36 16.56
N LEU A 315 -14.44 3.70 17.72
CA LEU A 315 -13.38 2.94 18.36
C LEU A 315 -13.01 1.75 17.49
N GLY A 316 -11.78 1.75 16.98
CA GLY A 316 -11.23 0.59 16.28
C GLY A 316 -10.79 -0.49 17.25
N LYS A 317 -10.32 -1.60 16.69
CA LYS A 317 -9.79 -2.71 17.48
C LYS A 317 -8.42 -2.34 18.08
N THR A 318 -8.28 -2.51 19.39
CA THR A 318 -7.00 -2.41 20.09
C THR A 318 -6.00 -3.45 19.57
N ILE A 319 -4.78 -3.00 19.30
CA ILE A 319 -3.65 -3.84 18.91
C ILE A 319 -2.60 -3.78 20.02
N THR A 320 -2.17 -4.93 20.52
CA THR A 320 -1.08 -5.01 21.50
C THR A 320 0.22 -5.45 20.84
N ARG A 321 1.33 -4.84 21.24
CA ARG A 321 2.68 -5.14 20.77
C ARG A 321 3.66 -5.18 21.93
N THR A 322 4.20 -6.36 22.20
CA THR A 322 5.33 -6.50 23.13
C THR A 322 6.60 -6.06 22.44
N ILE A 323 7.25 -5.04 22.99
CA ILE A 323 8.56 -4.55 22.58
C ILE A 323 9.60 -4.92 23.62
N LYS A 324 10.83 -5.17 23.17
CA LYS A 324 11.96 -5.41 24.05
C LYS A 324 12.73 -4.10 24.22
N PRO A 325 13.15 -3.74 25.45
CA PRO A 325 14.08 -2.64 25.65
C PRO A 325 15.31 -2.80 24.74
N PRO A 326 15.80 -1.69 24.14
CA PRO A 326 17.06 -1.72 23.43
C PRO A 326 18.19 -2.12 24.38
N THR A 327 19.25 -2.70 23.82
CA THR A 327 20.46 -2.99 24.60
C THR A 327 21.08 -1.67 25.04
N ASP A 328 21.38 -1.52 26.33
CA ASP A 328 21.98 -0.29 26.85
C ASP A 328 23.35 -0.06 26.22
N THR A 329 23.52 1.09 25.57
CA THR A 329 24.79 1.47 24.94
C THR A 329 25.14 2.92 25.24
N SER A 330 26.36 3.15 25.71
CA SER A 330 26.96 4.48 25.79
C SER A 330 27.64 4.82 24.47
N LEU A 331 26.86 5.19 23.45
CA LEU A 331 27.43 5.78 22.24
C LEU A 331 27.73 7.25 22.52
N THR A 332 29.00 7.61 22.61
CA THR A 332 29.41 9.03 22.64
C THR A 332 29.55 9.50 21.20
N LEU A 333 28.91 10.62 20.86
CA LEU A 333 29.09 11.25 19.55
C LEU A 333 30.02 12.45 19.72
N GLU A 334 31.07 12.49 18.92
CA GLU A 334 32.00 13.63 18.91
C GLU A 334 31.40 14.78 18.08
N PRO A 335 31.41 16.02 18.59
CA PRO A 335 30.94 17.17 17.82
C PRO A 335 31.89 17.44 16.65
N TRP A 336 31.32 17.47 15.45
CA TRP A 336 32.03 17.79 14.22
C TRP A 336 31.47 19.10 13.64
N PRO A 337 32.23 20.21 13.69
CA PRO A 337 31.71 21.51 13.27
C PRO A 337 31.51 21.63 11.75
N GLY A 338 32.08 20.70 10.96
CA GLY A 338 32.09 20.79 9.51
C GLY A 338 33.13 21.78 8.98
N ASP A 339 33.03 22.07 7.68
CA ASP A 339 33.78 23.14 7.01
C ASP A 339 32.85 24.07 6.20
N LYS A 340 33.41 25.09 5.54
CA LYS A 340 32.61 26.03 4.71
C LYS A 340 31.84 25.36 3.57
N SER A 341 32.29 24.19 3.11
CA SER A 341 31.55 23.42 2.09
C SER A 341 30.41 22.63 2.72
N THR A 342 30.58 22.08 3.91
CA THR A 342 29.49 21.51 4.72
C THR A 342 28.40 22.55 4.98
N ASP A 343 28.78 23.76 5.41
CA ASP A 343 27.82 24.85 5.64
C ASP A 343 27.03 25.18 4.37
N ARG A 344 27.71 25.19 3.21
CA ARG A 344 27.08 25.42 1.91
C ARG A 344 26.12 24.30 1.52
N ASP A 345 26.49 23.05 1.77
CA ASP A 345 25.65 21.90 1.45
C ASP A 345 24.42 21.87 2.35
N ILE A 346 24.58 22.13 3.65
CA ILE A 346 23.48 22.25 4.62
C ILE A 346 22.57 23.42 4.27
N ALA A 347 23.11 24.60 3.96
CA ALA A 347 22.32 25.71 3.43
C ALA A 347 21.54 25.28 2.17
N GLY A 348 22.21 24.55 1.28
CA GLY A 348 21.69 24.12 -0.01
C GLY A 348 20.57 23.09 0.09
N ILE A 349 20.48 22.33 1.18
CA ILE A 349 19.36 21.40 1.45
C ILE A 349 18.04 22.18 1.36
N PHE A 350 18.03 23.43 1.79
CA PHE A 350 16.83 24.27 1.89
C PHE A 350 16.79 25.40 0.85
N ASP A 351 17.43 25.24 -0.31
CA ASP A 351 17.45 26.27 -1.37
C ASP A 351 16.05 26.66 -1.86
N SER A 352 15.06 25.78 -1.74
CA SER A 352 13.65 26.08 -2.09
C SER A 352 12.94 26.96 -1.06
N GLY A 353 13.50 27.14 0.14
CA GLY A 353 12.96 27.98 1.20
C GLY A 353 11.53 27.62 1.63
N LEU A 354 10.79 28.66 2.02
CA LEU A 354 9.39 28.58 2.45
C LEU A 354 8.46 28.78 1.26
N ARG A 355 7.56 27.83 1.05
CA ARG A 355 6.54 27.88 -0.02
C ARG A 355 5.17 28.17 0.56
N ARG A 356 4.41 29.06 -0.09
CA ARG A 356 3.02 29.38 0.24
C ARG A 356 2.05 28.93 -0.84
N TRP A 357 1.00 28.19 -0.47
CA TRP A 357 -0.15 27.88 -1.34
C TRP A 357 -1.36 28.72 -0.92
N LEU A 358 -1.83 29.58 -1.82
CA LEU A 358 -2.99 30.44 -1.53
C LEU A 358 -4.26 29.61 -1.35
N GLY A 359 -5.02 29.91 -0.30
CA GLY A 359 -6.30 29.24 0.01
C GLY A 359 -6.17 27.88 0.72
N ALA A 360 -4.96 27.40 1.01
CA ALA A 360 -4.75 26.24 1.89
C ALA A 360 -4.73 26.69 3.36
N ALA A 361 -5.32 25.91 4.28
CA ALA A 361 -5.35 26.29 5.71
C ALA A 361 -3.99 26.20 6.40
N ARG A 362 -3.14 25.28 5.95
CA ARG A 362 -1.73 25.24 6.33
C ARG A 362 -0.94 25.57 5.07
N PRO A 363 -0.89 26.85 4.69
CA PRO A 363 -0.41 27.24 3.38
C PRO A 363 1.11 27.10 3.26
N PHE A 364 1.82 26.74 4.33
CA PHE A 364 3.28 26.75 4.37
C PHE A 364 3.90 25.35 4.34
N ALA A 365 4.97 25.19 3.56
CA ALA A 365 5.88 24.07 3.66
C ALA A 365 7.30 24.48 3.31
N ILE A 366 8.28 23.81 3.93
CA ILE A 366 9.68 23.87 3.52
C ILE A 366 9.94 22.65 2.63
N ARG A 367 10.48 22.87 1.44
CA ARG A 367 11.02 21.78 0.62
C ARG A 367 12.51 21.67 0.88
N PHE A 368 12.96 20.43 1.10
CA PHE A 368 14.36 20.14 1.33
C PHE A 368 14.87 19.02 0.43
N ASP A 369 16.16 19.08 0.08
CA ASP A 369 16.87 18.10 -0.73
C ASP A 369 18.05 17.52 0.06
N ILE A 370 17.77 16.48 0.86
CA ILE A 370 18.76 15.80 1.70
C ILE A 370 19.88 15.13 0.90
N ARG A 371 19.72 14.93 -0.42
CA ARG A 371 20.72 14.25 -1.27
C ARG A 371 22.08 14.95 -1.31
N ARG A 372 22.13 16.20 -0.86
CA ARG A 372 23.39 16.93 -0.66
C ARG A 372 24.28 16.32 0.41
N LEU A 373 23.72 15.50 1.29
CA LEU A 373 24.46 14.79 2.35
C LEU A 373 24.81 13.35 1.96
N ASP A 374 24.48 12.91 0.74
CA ASP A 374 24.84 11.58 0.20
C ASP A 374 26.32 11.49 -0.20
N ASP A 375 27.08 12.58 -0.06
CA ASP A 375 28.50 12.64 -0.39
C ASP A 375 29.33 11.77 0.58
N PRO A 376 30.22 10.87 0.09
CA PRO A 376 31.08 10.04 0.93
C PRO A 376 31.90 10.79 1.98
N ARG A 377 32.15 12.09 1.81
CA ARG A 377 32.83 12.92 2.80
C ARG A 377 32.08 13.04 4.14
N TYR A 378 30.79 12.73 4.14
CA TYR A 378 29.92 12.75 5.32
C TYR A 378 29.75 11.36 5.95
N GLN A 379 30.46 10.35 5.44
CA GLN A 379 30.47 9.02 6.04
C GLN A 379 31.01 9.09 7.47
N GLY A 380 30.28 8.49 8.42
CA GLY A 380 30.61 8.54 9.85
C GLY A 380 30.01 9.73 10.61
N VAL A 381 29.33 10.65 9.92
CA VAL A 381 28.68 11.82 10.52
C VAL A 381 27.16 11.64 10.57
N LEU A 382 26.55 11.90 11.72
CA LEU A 382 25.11 12.05 11.88
C LEU A 382 24.71 13.53 11.76
N PHE A 383 23.61 13.77 11.06
CA PHE A 383 23.02 15.09 10.96
C PHE A 383 21.72 15.10 11.75
N GLY A 384 21.65 15.94 12.78
CA GLY A 384 20.43 16.36 13.45
C GLY A 384 20.23 17.84 13.18
N LEU A 385 19.28 18.18 12.32
CA LEU A 385 19.05 19.55 11.87
C LEU A 385 17.82 20.11 12.57
N LEU A 386 18.05 21.10 13.43
CA LEU A 386 17.03 22.00 13.95
C LEU A 386 16.89 23.18 12.99
N VAL A 387 15.78 23.20 12.24
CA VAL A 387 15.52 24.18 11.18
C VAL A 387 14.45 25.15 11.67
N GLU A 388 14.84 26.41 11.83
CA GLU A 388 14.01 27.48 12.36
C GLU A 388 13.79 28.57 11.31
N ILE A 389 12.54 29.03 11.18
CA ILE A 389 12.21 30.26 10.47
C ILE A 389 12.08 31.36 11.51
N VAL A 390 12.97 32.35 11.42
CA VAL A 390 13.10 33.42 12.39
C VAL A 390 12.73 34.74 11.73
N GLU A 391 11.80 35.47 12.34
CA GLU A 391 11.58 36.89 12.06
C GLU A 391 12.47 37.70 12.99
N ARG A 392 13.22 38.65 12.43
CA ARG A 392 13.96 39.66 13.19
C ARG A 392 13.41 41.04 12.87
N PRO A 393 12.46 41.58 13.66
CA PRO A 393 11.92 42.90 13.43
C PRO A 393 12.98 44.00 13.63
N PRO A 394 12.72 45.26 13.24
CA PRO A 394 13.69 46.36 13.34
C PRO A 394 14.19 46.67 14.76
N ASN A 395 13.48 46.22 15.79
CA ASN A 395 13.89 46.35 17.19
C ASN A 395 15.02 45.37 17.57
N GLY A 396 15.30 44.38 16.73
CA GLY A 396 16.35 43.37 16.91
C GLY A 396 15.93 42.12 17.69
N ASP A 397 14.68 42.05 18.16
CA ASP A 397 14.17 40.84 18.81
C ASP A 397 14.05 39.70 17.79
N GLU A 398 14.14 38.45 18.23
CA GLU A 398 13.94 37.29 17.36
C GLU A 398 12.69 36.54 17.76
N VAL A 399 11.84 36.26 16.78
CA VAL A 399 10.62 35.47 16.94
C VAL A 399 10.70 34.24 16.04
N ILE A 400 10.59 33.05 16.63
CA ILE A 400 10.59 31.79 15.88
C ILE A 400 9.15 31.52 15.43
N HIS A 401 8.93 31.46 14.12
CA HIS A 401 7.60 31.17 13.56
C HIS A 401 7.43 29.73 13.11
N ARG A 402 8.53 28.99 12.92
CA ARG A 402 8.48 27.58 12.56
C ARG A 402 9.68 26.86 13.10
N ARG A 403 9.46 25.66 13.61
CA ARG A 403 10.52 24.70 13.94
C ARG A 403 10.30 23.38 13.23
N THR A 404 11.31 22.89 12.55
CA THR A 404 11.31 21.59 11.87
C THR A 404 12.54 20.82 12.30
N ARG A 405 12.34 19.60 12.81
CA ARG A 405 13.43 18.71 13.26
C ARG A 405 13.61 17.62 12.22
N ILE A 406 14.82 17.46 11.71
CA ILE A 406 15.17 16.49 10.66
C ILE A 406 16.43 15.76 11.10
N TRP A 407 16.53 14.46 10.85
CA TRP A 407 17.74 13.70 11.15
C TRP A 407 18.04 12.63 10.10
N MET A 408 19.31 12.35 9.86
CA MET A 408 19.77 11.33 8.91
C MET A 408 21.25 10.98 9.13
N PRO A 409 21.70 9.77 8.72
CA PRO A 409 23.12 9.48 8.57
C PRO A 409 23.68 10.14 7.30
N GLY A 410 24.91 10.64 7.36
CA GLY A 410 25.63 11.18 6.21
C GLY A 410 26.32 10.12 5.36
N GLY A 411 26.60 10.44 4.10
CA GLY A 411 27.38 9.62 3.17
C GLY A 411 26.70 8.32 2.74
N GLN A 412 25.38 8.20 2.96
CA GLN A 412 24.58 7.05 2.52
C GLN A 412 23.66 7.47 1.37
N ASP A 413 23.31 6.52 0.50
CA ASP A 413 22.27 6.75 -0.52
C ASP A 413 20.92 6.95 0.19
N LEU A 414 20.52 8.21 0.36
CA LEU A 414 19.26 8.58 1.01
C LEU A 414 18.05 8.39 0.09
N THR A 415 18.27 8.08 -1.20
CA THR A 415 17.21 7.98 -2.20
C THR A 415 16.54 6.62 -2.26
N GLY A 416 17.13 5.58 -1.67
CA GLY A 416 16.55 4.25 -1.49
C GLY A 416 15.75 3.78 -2.70
N GLY A 417 16.41 3.23 -3.72
CA GLY A 417 15.75 2.72 -4.92
C GLY A 417 14.49 1.87 -4.61
N ASN A 418 13.40 2.14 -5.34
CA ASN A 418 12.13 1.39 -5.29
C ASN A 418 11.48 1.22 -3.90
N GLY A 419 11.35 2.30 -3.14
CA GLY A 419 10.53 2.28 -1.91
C GLY A 419 11.23 1.68 -0.70
N GLY A 420 12.57 1.62 -0.73
CA GLY A 420 13.39 1.37 0.46
C GLY A 420 13.17 2.43 1.54
N ARG A 421 13.55 2.10 2.78
CA ARG A 421 13.51 3.01 3.93
C ARG A 421 14.15 4.34 3.54
N ARG A 422 13.41 5.44 3.70
CA ARG A 422 14.05 6.76 3.74
C ARG A 422 14.91 6.78 4.99
N SER A 423 16.21 6.97 4.81
CA SER A 423 17.20 7.07 5.89
C SER A 423 17.13 8.42 6.62
N ALA A 424 16.28 9.35 6.17
CA ALA A 424 15.95 10.56 6.90
C ALA A 424 14.60 10.44 7.64
N GLY A 425 14.58 10.90 8.89
CA GLY A 425 13.37 11.10 9.69
C GLY A 425 13.12 12.59 9.94
N TRP A 426 11.87 12.94 10.25
CA TRP A 426 11.47 14.29 10.64
C TRP A 426 10.24 14.26 11.55
N THR A 427 10.09 15.26 12.42
CA THR A 427 8.87 15.46 13.22
C THR A 427 7.83 16.27 12.45
N ILE A 428 6.61 16.33 12.98
CA ILE A 428 5.63 17.34 12.56
C ILE A 428 6.21 18.71 12.92
N SER A 429 6.14 19.66 11.97
CA SER A 429 6.62 21.02 12.23
C SER A 429 5.70 21.75 13.21
N GLU A 430 6.33 22.44 14.15
CA GLU A 430 5.68 23.47 14.98
C GLU A 430 5.61 24.76 14.16
N GLU A 431 4.45 25.42 14.15
CA GLU A 431 4.17 26.52 13.23
C GLU A 431 3.28 27.58 13.88
N ASN A 432 3.70 28.85 13.79
CA ASN A 432 2.85 30.01 13.96
C ASN A 432 2.39 30.45 12.56
N ILE A 433 1.22 29.97 12.13
CA ILE A 433 0.70 30.19 10.78
C ILE A 433 0.50 31.69 10.52
N GLU A 434 -0.09 32.41 11.46
CA GLU A 434 -0.36 33.85 11.31
C GLU A 434 0.93 34.65 11.13
N GLY A 435 1.97 34.33 11.91
CA GLY A 435 3.26 34.99 11.76
C GLY A 435 3.99 34.65 10.45
N LEU A 436 3.89 33.40 9.97
CA LEU A 436 4.52 33.00 8.70
C LEU A 436 3.98 33.73 7.47
N ASP A 437 2.77 34.29 7.51
CA ASP A 437 2.26 35.13 6.42
C ASP A 437 3.07 36.42 6.27
N GLY A 438 3.65 36.93 7.36
CA GLY A 438 4.55 38.10 7.35
C GLY A 438 5.78 37.91 6.47
N ALA A 439 6.27 36.67 6.32
CA ALA A 439 7.40 36.35 5.43
C ALA A 439 7.11 36.60 3.94
N PHE A 440 5.83 36.73 3.57
CA PHE A 440 5.37 36.97 2.21
C PHE A 440 4.77 38.36 2.03
N ASP A 441 4.77 39.21 3.07
CA ASP A 441 4.32 40.58 2.96
C ASP A 441 5.45 41.45 2.35
N PRO A 442 5.26 42.00 1.13
CA PRO A 442 6.26 42.87 0.52
C PRO A 442 6.50 44.18 1.30
N GLN A 443 5.63 44.51 2.26
CA GLN A 443 5.77 45.69 3.13
C GLN A 443 6.45 45.37 4.47
N SER A 444 6.74 44.10 4.76
CA SER A 444 7.45 43.72 5.98
C SER A 444 8.82 44.40 6.03
N THR A 445 9.13 45.00 7.19
CA THR A 445 10.45 45.61 7.45
C THR A 445 11.36 44.69 8.27
N SER A 446 10.86 43.50 8.61
CA SER A 446 11.60 42.49 9.37
C SER A 446 12.54 41.71 8.45
N ASP A 447 13.70 41.34 9.00
CA ASP A 447 14.61 40.41 8.34
C ASP A 447 14.11 38.98 8.58
N TRP A 448 13.79 38.25 7.50
CA TRP A 448 13.36 36.86 7.57
C TRP A 448 14.53 35.92 7.29
N LEU A 449 14.83 35.07 8.26
CA LEU A 449 15.99 34.19 8.24
C LEU A 449 15.58 32.73 8.33
N LEU A 450 16.37 31.88 7.68
CA LEU A 450 16.40 30.45 7.90
C LEU A 450 17.65 30.11 8.71
N ARG A 451 17.45 29.67 9.95
CA ARG A 451 18.51 29.20 10.86
C ARG A 451 18.50 27.68 10.88
N ILE A 452 19.65 27.07 10.65
CA ILE A 452 19.84 25.62 10.69
C ILE A 452 20.94 25.34 11.70
N THR A 453 20.58 24.66 12.78
CA THR A 453 21.49 24.35 13.89
C THR A 453 21.65 22.85 14.03
N GLY A 454 22.89 22.41 14.22
CA GLY A 454 23.18 21.04 14.58
C GLY A 454 22.67 20.73 15.98
N ASP A 455 21.97 19.62 16.15
CA ASP A 455 21.47 19.16 17.44
C ASP A 455 21.87 17.71 17.67
N GLU A 456 22.60 17.45 18.76
CA GLU A 456 23.12 16.12 19.09
C GLU A 456 21.98 15.13 19.34
N SER A 457 20.94 15.54 20.07
CA SER A 457 19.81 14.67 20.41
C SER A 457 19.06 14.20 19.16
N LEU A 458 18.92 15.09 18.16
CA LEU A 458 18.37 14.78 16.84
C LEU A 458 19.33 13.91 16.02
N ALA A 459 20.62 14.22 16.03
CA ALA A 459 21.62 13.48 15.29
C ALA A 459 21.65 12.01 15.73
N ARG A 460 21.56 11.76 17.04
CA ARG A 460 21.42 10.42 17.63
C ARG A 460 20.24 9.64 17.04
N ARG A 461 19.12 10.30 16.72
CA ARG A 461 17.96 9.64 16.07
C ARG A 461 18.30 9.12 14.68
N GLY A 462 19.30 9.71 14.01
CA GLY A 462 19.89 9.21 12.76
C GLY A 462 20.43 7.78 12.86
N MET A 463 20.84 7.34 14.05
CA MET A 463 21.28 5.95 14.28
C MET A 463 20.17 4.92 14.04
N ALA A 464 18.91 5.29 14.29
CA ALA A 464 17.76 4.40 14.02
C ALA A 464 17.61 4.09 12.52
N ASN A 465 18.20 4.93 11.66
CA ASN A 465 18.12 4.84 10.22
C ASN A 465 19.44 4.33 9.58
N PHE A 466 20.43 4.00 10.39
CA PHE A 466 21.71 3.49 9.91
C PHE A 466 21.60 1.98 9.63
N ASP A 467 21.72 1.59 8.36
CA ASP A 467 21.61 0.18 7.92
C ASP A 467 22.98 -0.55 7.89
N GLY A 468 24.05 0.06 8.41
CA GLY A 468 25.39 -0.53 8.45
C GLY A 468 25.62 -1.44 9.67
N LYS A 469 26.82 -2.04 9.74
CA LYS A 469 27.19 -2.87 10.88
C LYS A 469 27.53 -2.00 12.09
N PRO A 470 27.36 -2.48 13.34
CA PRO A 470 27.68 -1.71 14.53
C PRO A 470 29.12 -1.16 14.57
N GLU A 471 30.09 -1.86 13.98
CA GLU A 471 31.48 -1.39 13.88
C GLU A 471 31.69 -0.19 12.94
N ASP A 472 30.76 0.04 12.02
CA ASP A 472 30.77 1.15 11.07
C ASP A 472 29.83 2.28 11.51
N ALA A 473 29.29 2.19 12.74
CA ALA A 473 28.37 3.16 13.30
C ALA A 473 28.98 4.57 13.30
N PRO A 474 28.25 5.60 12.84
CA PRO A 474 28.66 6.98 12.97
C PRO A 474 29.03 7.35 14.41
N ASP A 475 30.20 7.94 14.57
CA ASP A 475 30.76 8.38 15.85
C ASP A 475 30.83 9.91 15.96
N GLN A 476 30.48 10.63 14.90
CA GLN A 476 30.44 12.09 14.86
C GLN A 476 29.02 12.60 14.63
N TRP A 477 28.76 13.84 15.06
CA TRP A 477 27.54 14.57 14.71
C TRP A 477 27.86 15.99 14.27
N TRP A 478 27.11 16.51 13.29
CA TRP A 478 27.31 17.87 12.84
C TRP A 478 26.82 18.88 13.89
N SER A 479 27.75 19.69 14.42
CA SER A 479 27.51 20.65 15.51
C SER A 479 27.53 22.12 15.07
N GLY A 480 27.47 22.38 13.76
CA GLY A 480 27.56 23.72 13.20
C GLY A 480 26.25 24.51 13.28
N THR A 481 26.30 25.76 12.82
CA THR A 481 25.13 26.62 12.64
C THR A 481 25.25 27.38 11.34
N VAL A 482 24.17 27.41 10.57
CA VAL A 482 24.07 28.12 9.29
C VAL A 482 22.86 29.05 9.34
N GLU A 483 23.09 30.33 9.08
CA GLU A 483 22.03 31.31 8.86
C GLU A 483 22.07 31.83 7.43
N ARG A 484 20.89 32.02 6.84
CA ARG A 484 20.72 32.65 5.52
C ARG A 484 19.39 33.38 5.45
N ASN A 485 19.28 34.32 4.51
CA ASN A 485 18.00 34.91 4.17
C ASN A 485 17.01 33.82 3.73
N LEU A 486 15.77 33.92 4.20
CA LEU A 486 14.69 32.99 3.88
C LEU A 486 14.24 33.18 2.43
N PRO A 487 14.45 32.20 1.53
CA PRO A 487 13.81 32.24 0.22
C PRO A 487 12.32 32.01 0.39
N THR A 488 11.48 32.79 -0.31
CA THR A 488 10.03 32.62 -0.30
C THR A 488 9.49 32.44 -1.71
N GLU A 489 8.51 31.57 -1.87
CA GLU A 489 7.87 31.28 -3.16
C GLU A 489 6.35 31.12 -2.97
N THR A 490 5.55 31.94 -3.65
CA THR A 490 4.09 31.74 -3.70
C THR A 490 3.74 30.86 -4.89
N ILE A 491 2.96 29.81 -4.64
CA ILE A 491 2.51 28.84 -5.63
C ILE A 491 1.03 29.09 -5.91
N ASP A 492 0.76 29.76 -7.04
CA ASP A 492 -0.60 30.10 -7.48
C ASP A 492 -1.41 28.87 -7.91
N ARG A 493 -0.72 27.88 -8.48
CA ARG A 493 -1.32 26.64 -9.00
C ARG A 493 -0.41 25.47 -8.69
N GLY A 494 -0.84 24.62 -7.77
CA GLY A 494 -0.13 23.40 -7.42
C GLY A 494 -0.89 22.64 -6.36
N ARG A 495 -0.75 21.32 -6.35
CA ARG A 495 -1.31 20.50 -5.26
C ARG A 495 -0.52 20.84 -4.00
N PRO A 496 -1.16 21.33 -2.92
CA PRO A 496 -0.44 21.58 -1.68
C PRO A 496 0.13 20.27 -1.16
N PHE A 497 1.20 20.37 -0.36
CA PHE A 497 1.80 19.18 0.22
C PHE A 497 0.78 18.49 1.13
N ILE A 498 0.46 17.23 0.82
CA ILE A 498 -0.44 16.42 1.62
C ILE A 498 0.28 16.05 2.91
N ARG A 499 -0.12 16.66 4.03
CA ARG A 499 0.26 16.22 5.37
C ARG A 499 -0.65 15.06 5.76
N MET A 500 -0.07 13.86 5.80
CA MET A 500 -0.79 12.68 6.25
C MET A 500 -0.83 12.60 7.77
N TRP A 501 0.25 13.02 8.43
CA TRP A 501 0.36 13.06 9.88
C TRP A 501 0.04 14.47 10.38
N PHE A 502 -0.75 14.55 11.45
CA PHE A 502 -1.15 15.80 12.10
C PHE A 502 -1.28 15.59 13.60
N ASP A 503 -1.09 16.65 14.38
CA ASP A 503 -1.34 16.60 15.81
C ASP A 503 -2.86 16.73 16.05
N PRO A 504 -3.51 15.79 16.79
CA PRO A 504 -4.93 15.85 17.09
C PRO A 504 -5.36 17.14 17.79
N GLU A 505 -4.47 17.75 18.59
CA GLU A 505 -4.73 18.98 19.33
C GLU A 505 -4.56 20.25 18.49
N GLY A 506 -4.07 20.13 17.24
CA GLY A 506 -4.02 21.22 16.29
C GLY A 506 -2.63 21.50 15.73
N VAL A 507 -2.23 22.77 15.64
CA VAL A 507 -0.86 23.14 15.26
C VAL A 507 -0.15 23.48 16.57
N LYS A 508 0.93 22.74 16.90
CA LYS A 508 1.77 23.12 18.03
C LYS A 508 2.49 24.43 17.71
N PRO A 509 2.40 25.46 18.57
CA PRO A 509 3.19 26.66 18.42
C PRO A 509 4.68 26.32 18.65
N PRO A 510 5.62 27.05 18.02
CA PRO A 510 7.06 26.86 18.26
C PRO A 510 7.50 27.23 19.68
N GLU A 511 6.64 27.91 20.44
CA GLU A 511 6.84 28.24 21.86
C GLU A 511 6.42 27.11 22.82
N ALA A 512 5.81 26.02 22.31
CA ALA A 512 5.51 24.86 23.13
C ALA A 512 6.81 24.33 23.77
N ASP A 513 6.72 23.89 25.04
CA ASP A 513 7.86 23.52 25.86
C ASP A 513 8.93 22.80 25.04
N PRO A 514 10.22 23.21 25.14
CA PRO A 514 11.28 22.48 24.48
C PRO A 514 11.13 21.00 24.87
N GLU A 515 11.17 20.09 23.87
CA GLU A 515 11.23 18.65 24.14
C GLU A 515 12.19 18.43 25.31
N PRO A 516 11.85 17.57 26.28
CA PRO A 516 12.64 17.41 27.50
C PRO A 516 14.11 17.26 27.11
N THR A 517 14.88 18.30 27.40
CA THR A 517 16.30 18.34 27.09
C THR A 517 16.98 17.22 27.85
N LEU A 518 18.05 16.66 27.30
CA LEU A 518 18.82 15.56 27.89
C LEU A 518 19.51 15.92 29.24
N GLU A 519 19.26 17.12 29.79
CA GLU A 519 19.90 17.67 30.99
C GLU A 519 19.08 17.50 32.27
#